data_AF-A0A2V9CKR5-F1
#
_entry.id   AF-A0A2V9CKR5-F1
#
_cell.length_a   1.000
_cell.length_b   1.000
_cell.length_c   1.000
_cell.angle_alpha   90.00
_cell.angle_beta   90.00
_cell.angle_gamma   90.00
#
_symmetry.space_group_name_H-M   'P 1'
#
loop_
_entity.id
_entity.type
_entity.pdbx_description
1 polymer ?
#
loop_
_entity_poly.entity_id
_entity_poly.type
_entity_poly.pdbx_seq_one_letter_code
_entity_poly.pdbx_strand_id
1 'polypeptide(L)'
;MTNPVWLKRGSLRRPGFVILLLCGFSFADVTCTPTTPVSNQSRTDMKHRAPGLRNVSVNQTSVPEMLNWPNPTKIVKISGSPIDTRETQAFTLNGDLWHVKIEGNDCDFHLEVSGPGDSSSADRVIVEVAQGPAFTQIRNLLIDALMNAGEGDLRNSKSLDLSQPLPIQVTGFAFFDAFHYSRSNPKRGHGHGTSAVGTIWELHPVWQLSVRTGTRPTLATGGAHAVMGEPGGAAPEGVFDFAISRSFLEKLEGGNSITQL
;
A
#
# COMPACT_ATOMS: atom_id res chain seq x y z
N MET A 1 58.45 -66.04 -5.26
CA MET A 1 59.04 -64.68 -5.24
C MET A 1 58.03 -63.76 -5.88
N THR A 2 57.46 -62.87 -5.07
CA THR A 2 56.27 -62.06 -5.35
C THR A 2 56.62 -60.73 -6.00
N ASN A 3 56.03 -60.42 -7.16
CA ASN A 3 56.08 -59.11 -7.80
C ASN A 3 55.03 -58.16 -7.17
N PRO A 4 55.34 -56.90 -6.87
CA PRO A 4 54.34 -55.93 -6.42
C PRO A 4 53.64 -55.25 -7.60
N VAL A 5 52.32 -55.13 -7.48
CA VAL A 5 51.42 -54.42 -8.40
C VAL A 5 51.43 -52.93 -8.07
N TRP A 6 51.65 -52.08 -9.07
CA TRP A 6 51.53 -50.62 -9.00
C TRP A 6 50.06 -50.19 -9.01
N LEU A 7 49.60 -49.51 -7.95
CA LEU A 7 48.31 -48.79 -7.94
C LEU A 7 48.42 -47.49 -8.74
N LYS A 8 47.65 -47.37 -9.83
CA LYS A 8 47.39 -46.09 -10.51
C LYS A 8 46.39 -45.28 -9.68
N ARG A 9 46.76 -44.05 -9.28
CA ARG A 9 45.86 -43.08 -8.66
C ARG A 9 44.84 -42.57 -9.69
N GLY A 10 43.56 -42.88 -9.47
CA GLY A 10 42.45 -42.31 -10.22
C GLY A 10 42.21 -40.85 -9.80
N SER A 11 42.21 -39.95 -10.79
CA SER A 11 41.82 -38.55 -10.64
C SER A 11 40.29 -38.45 -10.54
N LEU A 12 39.75 -38.26 -9.34
CA LEU A 12 38.33 -37.96 -9.11
C LEU A 12 38.03 -36.55 -9.65
N ARG A 13 37.36 -36.44 -10.80
CA ARG A 13 36.78 -35.19 -11.29
C ARG A 13 35.53 -34.87 -10.46
N ARG A 14 35.56 -33.77 -9.72
CA ARG A 14 34.38 -33.22 -9.01
C ARG A 14 33.35 -32.74 -10.06
N PRO A 15 32.05 -33.08 -9.92
CA PRO A 15 31.02 -32.52 -10.78
C PRO A 15 30.85 -31.04 -10.42
N GLY A 16 30.88 -30.18 -11.45
CA GLY A 16 30.64 -28.75 -11.31
C GLY A 16 29.21 -28.51 -10.84
N PHE A 17 29.07 -27.83 -9.72
CA PHE A 17 27.80 -27.28 -9.25
C PHE A 17 27.40 -26.16 -10.22
N VAL A 18 26.38 -26.38 -11.04
CA VAL A 18 25.74 -25.31 -11.81
C VAL A 18 24.83 -24.56 -10.84
N ILE A 19 25.28 -23.40 -10.37
CA ILE A 19 24.44 -22.46 -9.65
C ILE A 19 23.53 -21.81 -10.70
N LEU A 20 22.28 -22.27 -10.79
CA LEU A 20 21.24 -21.51 -11.45
C LEU A 20 20.99 -20.25 -10.63
N LEU A 21 21.57 -19.14 -11.07
CA LEU A 21 21.16 -17.79 -10.67
C LEU A 21 19.70 -17.63 -11.11
N LEU A 22 18.77 -17.81 -10.18
CA LEU A 22 17.40 -17.32 -10.33
C LEU A 22 17.50 -15.79 -10.43
N CYS A 23 17.47 -15.26 -11.65
CA CYS A 23 17.18 -13.86 -11.88
C CYS A 23 15.86 -13.56 -11.19
N GLY A 24 15.89 -12.81 -10.09
CA GLY A 24 14.67 -12.27 -9.49
C GLY A 24 13.95 -11.49 -10.58
N PHE A 25 12.71 -11.88 -10.87
CA PHE A 25 11.84 -11.10 -11.73
C PHE A 25 11.73 -9.71 -11.08
N SER A 26 12.39 -8.71 -11.66
CA SER A 26 12.12 -7.32 -11.33
C SER A 26 10.69 -7.05 -11.78
N PHE A 27 9.76 -7.06 -10.82
CA PHE A 27 8.39 -6.67 -11.09
C PHE A 27 8.40 -5.20 -11.54
N ALA A 28 8.13 -4.96 -12.81
CA ALA A 28 8.13 -3.62 -13.38
C ALA A 28 6.84 -2.89 -12.96
N ASP A 29 7.01 -1.85 -12.14
CA ASP A 29 6.00 -0.82 -11.88
C ASP A 29 5.60 -0.11 -13.19
N VAL A 30 4.59 0.75 -13.15
CA VAL A 30 4.21 1.58 -14.29
C VAL A 30 5.31 2.61 -14.60
N THR A 31 5.52 2.89 -15.89
CA THR A 31 6.34 4.03 -16.29
C THR A 31 5.50 5.30 -16.24
N CYS A 32 5.80 6.18 -15.29
CA CYS A 32 5.13 7.46 -15.12
C CYS A 32 6.15 8.55 -14.77
N THR A 33 5.91 9.77 -15.25
CA THR A 33 6.69 10.96 -14.88
C THR A 33 5.73 11.99 -14.31
N PRO A 34 5.86 12.35 -13.02
CA PRO A 34 4.93 13.26 -12.36
C PRO A 34 5.06 14.66 -12.96
N THR A 35 3.95 15.30 -13.30
CA THR A 35 3.97 16.71 -13.74
C THR A 35 4.27 17.68 -12.58
N THR A 36 4.06 17.24 -11.34
CA THR A 36 4.38 18.00 -10.13
C THR A 36 5.49 17.28 -9.34
N PRO A 37 6.70 17.85 -9.26
CA PRO A 37 7.77 17.30 -8.45
C PRO A 37 7.33 17.16 -6.99
N VAL A 38 7.79 16.11 -6.30
CA VAL A 38 7.46 15.82 -4.89
C VAL A 38 7.56 17.06 -3.99
N SER A 39 8.64 17.84 -4.12
CA SER A 39 8.84 19.08 -3.33
C SER A 39 7.75 20.15 -3.51
N ASN A 40 6.98 20.07 -4.60
CA ASN A 40 5.96 21.04 -4.98
C ASN A 40 4.54 20.48 -4.79
N GLN A 41 4.40 19.23 -4.37
CA GLN A 41 3.09 18.63 -4.12
C GLN A 41 2.48 19.20 -2.84
N SER A 42 1.17 19.45 -2.88
CA SER A 42 0.44 19.96 -1.73
C SER A 42 0.52 18.95 -0.58
N ARG A 43 0.88 19.44 0.61
CA ARG A 43 1.02 18.62 1.83
C ARG A 43 2.00 17.44 1.64
N THR A 44 3.10 17.67 0.92
CA THR A 44 4.08 16.64 0.53
C THR A 44 4.52 15.71 1.69
N ASP A 45 4.83 16.25 2.86
CA ASP A 45 5.30 15.44 4.00
C ASP A 45 4.23 14.43 4.47
N MET A 46 2.95 14.81 4.35
CA MET A 46 1.82 13.96 4.71
C MET A 46 1.52 12.90 3.64
N LYS A 47 1.69 13.23 2.35
CA LYS A 47 1.52 12.30 1.23
C LYS A 47 2.63 11.22 1.20
N HIS A 48 3.88 11.61 1.47
CA HIS A 48 5.05 10.74 1.31
C HIS A 48 5.63 10.20 2.63
N ARG A 49 4.93 10.39 3.75
CA ARG A 49 5.39 9.85 5.04
C ARG A 49 5.62 8.35 4.97
N ALA A 50 6.73 7.92 5.54
CA ALA A 50 7.02 6.50 5.66
C ALA A 50 5.97 5.82 6.56
N PRO A 51 5.63 4.55 6.31
CA PRO A 51 4.67 3.82 7.13
C PRO A 51 5.09 3.60 8.58
N GLY A 52 6.32 3.96 8.97
CA GLY A 52 6.72 4.28 10.34
C GLY A 52 6.10 3.41 11.44
N LEU A 53 6.05 2.09 11.23
CA LEU A 53 5.10 1.16 11.86
C LEU A 53 5.24 1.01 13.39
N ARG A 54 6.26 1.62 14.00
CA ARG A 54 6.59 1.33 15.40
C ARG A 54 5.68 2.03 16.42
N ASN A 55 4.97 3.10 16.04
CA ASN A 55 4.15 3.89 16.98
C ASN A 55 2.81 4.40 16.41
N VAL A 56 2.32 3.84 15.30
CA VAL A 56 1.07 4.29 14.70
C VAL A 56 -0.07 3.39 15.19
N SER A 57 -1.10 4.01 15.78
CA SER A 57 -2.36 3.31 16.09
C SER A 57 -3.06 2.97 14.78
N VAL A 58 -3.26 1.67 14.54
CA VAL A 58 -4.04 1.16 13.42
C VAL A 58 -5.44 0.81 13.92
N ASN A 59 -6.43 1.55 13.46
CA ASN A 59 -7.84 1.34 13.80
C ASN A 59 -8.58 0.66 12.63
N GLN A 60 -9.69 -0.01 12.91
CA GLN A 60 -10.59 -0.44 11.85
C GLN A 60 -11.52 0.73 11.47
N THR A 61 -11.83 0.86 10.18
CA THR A 61 -12.88 1.76 9.69
C THR A 61 -13.68 1.10 8.57
N SER A 62 -14.67 1.81 8.05
CA SER A 62 -15.50 1.39 6.92
C SER A 62 -15.74 2.54 5.96
N VAL A 63 -16.10 2.23 4.70
CA VAL A 63 -16.48 3.24 3.71
C VAL A 63 -17.59 4.17 4.24
N PRO A 64 -18.71 3.66 4.80
CA PRO A 64 -19.74 4.52 5.39
C PRO A 64 -19.23 5.42 6.53
N GLU A 65 -18.28 4.96 7.33
CA GLU A 65 -17.71 5.77 8.41
C GLU A 65 -16.86 6.93 7.85
N MET A 66 -15.95 6.63 6.93
CA MET A 66 -15.11 7.63 6.26
C MET A 66 -15.93 8.68 5.49
N LEU A 67 -17.02 8.25 4.84
CA LEU A 67 -17.96 9.15 4.15
C LEU A 67 -18.67 10.13 5.11
N ASN A 68 -18.67 9.84 6.40
CA ASN A 68 -19.27 10.65 7.46
C ASN A 68 -18.24 11.36 8.36
N TRP A 69 -16.93 11.18 8.10
CA TRP A 69 -15.92 11.92 8.85
C TRP A 69 -16.07 13.43 8.62
N PRO A 70 -16.08 14.24 9.70
CA PRO A 70 -16.19 15.68 9.56
C PRO A 70 -14.92 16.25 8.95
N ASN A 71 -15.06 17.34 8.20
CA ASN A 71 -13.90 18.12 7.76
C ASN A 71 -13.13 18.68 8.98
N PRO A 72 -11.80 18.89 8.84
CA PRO A 72 -11.02 19.59 9.84
C PRO A 72 -11.58 20.98 10.11
N THR A 73 -11.53 21.42 11.36
CA THR A 73 -11.98 22.77 11.77
C THR A 73 -11.19 23.88 11.08
N LYS A 74 -9.93 23.62 10.71
CA LYS A 74 -9.08 24.51 9.94
C LYS A 74 -8.50 23.76 8.74
N ILE A 75 -8.78 24.27 7.55
CA ILE A 75 -8.32 23.69 6.29
C ILE A 75 -7.08 24.43 5.81
N VAL A 76 -5.95 23.71 5.71
CA VAL A 76 -4.66 24.25 5.28
C VAL A 76 -4.09 23.42 4.13
N LYS A 77 -4.00 24.02 2.94
CA LYS A 77 -3.63 23.34 1.68
C LYS A 77 -2.13 23.01 1.55
N ILE A 78 -1.28 23.68 2.31
CA ILE A 78 0.19 23.58 2.21
C ILE A 78 0.86 23.05 3.48
N SER A 79 0.09 22.55 4.45
CA SER A 79 0.64 22.05 5.71
C SER A 79 1.41 20.74 5.47
N GLY A 80 2.68 20.68 5.86
CA GLY A 80 3.45 19.44 5.98
C GLY A 80 3.17 18.65 7.27
N SER A 81 2.24 19.13 8.09
CA SER A 81 1.87 18.49 9.36
C SER A 81 0.37 18.21 9.43
N PRO A 82 -0.06 17.27 10.30
CA PRO A 82 -1.47 17.00 10.55
C PRO A 82 -2.26 18.28 10.82
N ILE A 83 -3.38 18.45 10.12
CA ILE A 83 -4.37 19.50 10.39
C ILE A 83 -5.57 18.96 11.19
N ASP A 84 -5.58 17.65 11.42
CA ASP A 84 -6.58 16.96 12.19
C ASP A 84 -5.98 15.73 12.88
N THR A 85 -6.52 15.35 14.04
CA THR A 85 -6.01 14.24 14.86
C THR A 85 -6.20 12.87 14.21
N ARG A 86 -7.14 12.67 13.26
CA ARG A 86 -7.15 11.39 12.52
C ARG A 86 -5.93 11.25 11.62
N GLU A 87 -5.34 12.36 11.15
CA GLU A 87 -4.15 12.26 10.28
C GLU A 87 -2.91 11.76 11.03
N THR A 88 -2.94 11.58 12.36
CA THR A 88 -1.87 10.88 13.10
C THR A 88 -2.13 9.37 13.23
N GLN A 89 -3.25 8.88 12.71
CA GLN A 89 -3.72 7.52 12.85
C GLN A 89 -3.73 6.79 11.50
N ALA A 90 -3.57 5.47 11.59
CA ALA A 90 -3.76 4.55 10.49
C ALA A 90 -5.13 3.90 10.58
N PHE A 91 -5.68 3.53 9.42
CA PHE A 91 -6.92 2.81 9.34
C PHE A 91 -6.80 1.64 8.38
N THR A 92 -7.41 0.52 8.76
CA THR A 92 -7.68 -0.60 7.86
C THR A 92 -9.12 -0.53 7.40
N LEU A 93 -9.33 -0.68 6.10
CA LEU A 93 -10.62 -0.63 5.42
C LEU A 93 -10.78 -1.89 4.55
N ASN A 94 -11.95 -2.52 4.62
CA ASN A 94 -12.39 -3.49 3.61
C ASN A 94 -13.37 -2.80 2.66
N GLY A 95 -13.25 -3.07 1.36
CA GLY A 95 -14.14 -2.50 0.36
C GLY A 95 -13.97 -3.13 -1.02
N ASP A 96 -14.77 -2.64 -1.95
CA ASP A 96 -14.79 -3.09 -3.34
C ASP A 96 -14.23 -1.99 -4.24
N LEU A 97 -13.13 -2.28 -4.93
CA LEU A 97 -12.51 -1.36 -5.89
C LEU A 97 -13.34 -1.33 -7.18
N TRP A 98 -13.65 -0.12 -7.64
CA TRP A 98 -14.43 0.12 -8.86
C TRP A 98 -13.72 0.96 -9.91
N HIS A 99 -12.78 1.82 -9.50
CA HIS A 99 -12.04 2.68 -10.40
C HIS A 99 -10.60 2.76 -9.93
N VAL A 100 -9.66 2.69 -10.86
CA VAL A 100 -8.25 2.95 -10.61
C VAL A 100 -7.68 3.87 -11.67
N LYS A 101 -6.84 4.82 -11.27
CA LYS A 101 -6.16 5.75 -12.15
C LYS A 101 -4.73 6.00 -11.68
N ILE A 102 -3.82 6.20 -12.62
CA ILE A 102 -2.49 6.73 -12.37
C ILE A 102 -2.59 8.25 -12.44
N GLU A 103 -2.38 8.93 -11.33
CA GLU A 103 -2.45 10.38 -11.29
C GLU A 103 -1.30 11.03 -12.07
N GLY A 104 -1.63 12.03 -12.89
CA GLY A 104 -0.64 12.65 -13.77
C GLY A 104 0.35 13.53 -13.02
N ASN A 105 -0.08 14.10 -11.89
CA ASN A 105 0.70 15.05 -11.09
C ASN A 105 1.73 14.39 -10.19
N ASP A 106 1.45 13.22 -9.62
CA ASP A 106 2.29 12.54 -8.64
C ASP A 106 2.51 11.04 -8.92
N CYS A 107 1.91 10.49 -9.98
CA CYS A 107 2.03 9.08 -10.36
C CYS A 107 1.48 8.08 -9.33
N ASP A 108 0.70 8.56 -8.36
CA ASP A 108 0.06 7.73 -7.37
C ASP A 108 -1.04 6.89 -8.02
N PHE A 109 -1.25 5.69 -7.50
CA PHE A 109 -2.44 4.93 -7.87
C PHE A 109 -3.58 5.45 -7.03
N HIS A 110 -4.51 6.10 -7.70
CA HIS A 110 -5.76 6.58 -7.17
C HIS A 110 -6.82 5.49 -7.29
N LEU A 111 -7.29 4.96 -6.17
CA LEU A 111 -8.27 3.88 -6.09
C LEU A 111 -9.58 4.42 -5.50
N GLU A 112 -10.70 4.18 -6.18
CA GLU A 112 -12.02 4.50 -5.63
C GLU A 112 -12.73 3.23 -5.15
N VAL A 113 -13.09 3.23 -3.87
CA VAL A 113 -13.51 2.04 -3.13
C VAL A 113 -14.89 2.27 -2.51
N SER A 114 -15.85 1.39 -2.80
CA SER A 114 -17.16 1.37 -2.13
C SER A 114 -17.14 0.41 -0.93
N GLY A 115 -18.25 0.35 -0.18
CA GLY A 115 -18.44 -0.68 0.82
C GLY A 115 -18.45 -2.09 0.18
N PRO A 116 -18.12 -3.15 0.95
CA PRO A 116 -18.17 -4.52 0.44
C PRO A 116 -19.59 -4.92 0.02
N GLY A 117 -19.73 -5.42 -1.22
CA GLY A 117 -20.99 -5.88 -1.80
C GLY A 117 -21.89 -4.75 -2.33
N ASP A 118 -21.44 -3.50 -2.29
CA ASP A 118 -22.18 -2.37 -2.86
C ASP A 118 -22.18 -2.41 -4.40
N SER A 119 -23.09 -1.67 -5.03
CA SER A 119 -23.12 -1.54 -6.49
C SER A 119 -22.06 -0.56 -7.00
N SER A 120 -21.80 -0.62 -8.32
CA SER A 120 -20.91 0.33 -8.99
C SER A 120 -21.35 1.79 -8.87
N SER A 121 -22.60 2.07 -8.51
CA SER A 121 -23.15 3.42 -8.32
C SER A 121 -23.05 3.93 -6.88
N ALA A 122 -22.54 3.14 -5.94
CA ALA A 122 -22.43 3.55 -4.54
C ALA A 122 -21.39 4.66 -4.35
N ASP A 123 -21.56 5.43 -3.28
CA ASP A 123 -20.57 6.42 -2.86
C ASP A 123 -19.25 5.73 -2.50
N ARG A 124 -18.13 6.38 -2.86
CA ARG A 124 -16.78 5.84 -2.73
C ARG A 124 -15.89 6.74 -1.89
N VAL A 125 -14.86 6.12 -1.30
CA VAL A 125 -13.71 6.82 -0.73
C VAL A 125 -12.49 6.60 -1.61
N ILE A 126 -11.51 7.48 -1.48
CA ILE A 126 -10.24 7.36 -2.18
C ILE A 126 -9.21 6.69 -1.28
N VAL A 127 -8.41 5.85 -1.92
CA VAL A 127 -7.26 5.20 -1.34
C VAL A 127 -6.10 5.42 -2.32
N GLU A 128 -4.96 5.90 -1.84
CA GLU A 128 -3.82 6.18 -2.72
C GLU A 128 -2.59 5.35 -2.36
N VAL A 129 -2.05 4.66 -3.38
CA VAL A 129 -0.75 3.96 -3.28
C VAL A 129 0.31 4.83 -3.95
N ALA A 130 1.14 5.45 -3.11
CA ALA A 130 2.15 6.39 -3.56
C ALA A 130 3.16 5.76 -4.54
N GLN A 131 3.77 6.57 -5.40
CA GLN A 131 4.89 6.11 -6.23
C GLN A 131 6.18 5.87 -5.42
N GLY A 132 7.07 5.04 -5.97
CA GLY A 132 8.43 4.88 -5.48
C GLY A 132 8.74 3.52 -4.86
N PRO A 133 10.03 3.24 -4.54
CA PRO A 133 10.50 1.90 -4.26
C PRO A 133 9.82 1.20 -3.07
N ALA A 134 9.36 1.98 -2.08
CA ALA A 134 8.66 1.44 -0.90
C ALA A 134 7.28 0.86 -1.23
N PHE A 135 6.68 1.26 -2.36
CA PHE A 135 5.31 0.92 -2.74
C PHE A 135 5.24 0.04 -3.99
N THR A 136 6.35 -0.15 -4.70
CA THR A 136 6.42 -0.96 -5.93
C THR A 136 5.84 -2.36 -5.77
N GLN A 137 6.02 -3.02 -4.61
CA GLN A 137 5.43 -4.35 -4.39
C GLN A 137 3.90 -4.31 -4.37
N ILE A 138 3.31 -3.33 -3.67
CA ILE A 138 1.85 -3.17 -3.58
C ILE A 138 1.26 -2.78 -4.92
N ARG A 139 1.94 -1.89 -5.65
CA ARG A 139 1.53 -1.46 -6.99
C ARG A 139 1.51 -2.64 -7.96
N ASN A 140 2.56 -3.46 -7.97
CA ASN A 140 2.60 -4.67 -8.80
C ASN A 140 1.52 -5.69 -8.40
N LEU A 141 1.28 -5.89 -7.11
CA LEU A 141 0.20 -6.75 -6.63
C LEU A 141 -1.16 -6.29 -7.17
N LEU A 142 -1.44 -4.98 -7.16
CA LEU A 142 -2.67 -4.42 -7.70
C LEU A 142 -2.77 -4.63 -9.22
N ILE A 143 -1.70 -4.36 -9.97
CA ILE A 143 -1.65 -4.58 -11.42
C ILE A 143 -1.96 -6.04 -11.75
N ASP A 144 -1.26 -6.98 -11.09
CA ASP A 144 -1.43 -8.41 -11.33
C ASP A 144 -2.86 -8.86 -10.97
N ALA A 145 -3.46 -8.31 -9.91
CA ALA A 145 -4.84 -8.61 -9.54
C ALA A 145 -5.87 -8.11 -10.55
N LEU A 146 -5.69 -6.90 -11.09
CA LEU A 146 -6.55 -6.35 -12.15
C LEU A 146 -6.46 -7.20 -13.43
N MET A 147 -5.24 -7.61 -13.80
CA MET A 147 -5.02 -8.50 -14.94
C MET A 147 -5.67 -9.87 -14.74
N ASN A 148 -5.50 -10.46 -13.56
CA ASN A 148 -6.09 -11.77 -13.22
C ASN A 148 -7.62 -11.72 -13.16
N ALA A 149 -8.20 -10.57 -12.80
CA ALA A 149 -9.64 -10.35 -12.84
C ALA A 149 -10.17 -10.07 -14.26
N GLY A 150 -9.30 -9.88 -15.25
CA GLY A 150 -9.67 -9.55 -16.63
C GLY A 150 -10.07 -8.08 -16.83
N GLU A 151 -9.76 -7.20 -15.87
CA GLU A 151 -10.14 -5.78 -15.88
C GLU A 151 -9.16 -4.89 -16.63
N GLY A 152 -7.93 -5.36 -16.86
CA GLY A 152 -6.92 -4.69 -17.68
C GLY A 152 -5.54 -4.60 -17.04
N ASP A 153 -4.64 -3.87 -17.70
CA ASP A 153 -3.26 -3.67 -17.27
C ASP A 153 -2.94 -2.16 -17.21
N LEU A 154 -2.67 -1.66 -16.00
CA LEU A 154 -2.33 -0.25 -15.77
C LEU A 154 -1.01 0.18 -16.42
N ARG A 155 -0.16 -0.76 -16.84
CA ARG A 155 1.05 -0.45 -17.62
C ARG A 155 0.71 0.02 -19.03
N ASN A 156 -0.47 -0.34 -19.55
CA ASN A 156 -0.94 0.01 -20.88
C ASN A 156 -2.07 1.05 -20.87
N SER A 157 -2.81 1.14 -19.75
CA SER A 157 -3.93 2.07 -19.56
C SER A 157 -3.70 2.91 -18.31
N LYS A 158 -3.76 4.24 -18.42
CA LYS A 158 -3.59 5.13 -17.24
C LYS A 158 -4.80 5.17 -16.31
N SER A 159 -5.91 4.57 -16.70
CA SER A 159 -7.14 4.49 -15.91
C SER A 159 -7.98 3.30 -16.35
N LEU A 160 -8.65 2.65 -15.40
CA LEU A 160 -9.55 1.54 -15.60
C LEU A 160 -10.83 1.78 -14.77
N ASP A 161 -11.97 1.71 -15.43
CA ASP A 161 -13.28 1.53 -14.78
C ASP A 161 -13.60 0.04 -14.78
N LEU A 162 -13.74 -0.55 -13.59
CA LEU A 162 -13.87 -1.99 -13.46
C LEU A 162 -15.30 -2.44 -13.79
N SER A 163 -15.41 -3.50 -14.57
CA SER A 163 -16.67 -4.13 -14.92
C SER A 163 -17.26 -4.94 -13.76
N GLN A 164 -16.40 -5.52 -12.93
CA GLN A 164 -16.73 -6.21 -11.68
C GLN A 164 -15.89 -5.65 -10.53
N PRO A 165 -16.43 -5.57 -9.30
CA PRO A 165 -15.65 -5.07 -8.19
C PRO A 165 -14.49 -6.00 -7.89
N LEU A 166 -13.33 -5.42 -7.57
CA LEU A 166 -12.21 -6.18 -7.00
C LEU A 166 -12.22 -6.01 -5.48
N PRO A 167 -12.58 -7.05 -4.69
CA PRO A 167 -12.62 -6.92 -3.23
C PRO A 167 -11.22 -6.77 -2.67
N ILE A 168 -10.99 -5.72 -1.89
CA ILE A 168 -9.69 -5.40 -1.31
C ILE A 168 -9.79 -5.12 0.19
N GLN A 169 -8.66 -5.30 0.87
CA GLN A 169 -8.40 -4.73 2.19
C GLN A 169 -7.14 -3.88 2.12
N VAL A 170 -7.22 -2.67 2.63
CA VAL A 170 -6.11 -1.71 2.61
C VAL A 170 -5.83 -1.18 4.01
N THR A 171 -4.56 -0.87 4.28
CA THR A 171 -4.15 -0.12 5.47
C THR A 171 -3.32 1.08 5.04
N GLY A 172 -3.75 2.26 5.46
CA GLY A 172 -3.12 3.54 5.15
C GLY A 172 -3.36 4.55 6.25
N PHE A 173 -2.70 5.70 6.17
CA PHE A 173 -2.97 6.79 7.09
C PHE A 173 -4.21 7.55 6.64
N ALA A 174 -5.03 8.04 7.57
CA ALA A 174 -6.02 9.05 7.19
C ALA A 174 -5.31 10.31 6.67
N PHE A 175 -5.85 10.85 5.59
CA PHE A 175 -5.33 12.05 4.96
C PHE A 175 -6.50 12.91 4.47
N PHE A 176 -6.48 14.19 4.82
CA PHE A 176 -7.42 15.15 4.26
C PHE A 176 -6.75 15.87 3.11
N ASP A 177 -7.11 15.53 1.86
CA ASP A 177 -6.55 16.22 0.70
C ASP A 177 -7.14 17.63 0.54
N ALA A 178 -6.62 18.55 1.36
CA ALA A 178 -7.05 19.93 1.39
C ALA A 178 -6.87 20.66 0.04
N PHE A 179 -6.07 20.14 -0.89
CA PHE A 179 -5.96 20.71 -2.24
C PHE A 179 -7.33 20.77 -2.92
N HIS A 180 -8.10 19.69 -2.78
CA HIS A 180 -9.43 19.53 -3.39
C HIS A 180 -10.55 20.25 -2.66
N TYR A 181 -10.33 20.72 -1.43
CA TYR A 181 -11.37 21.43 -0.69
C TYR A 181 -11.89 22.66 -1.44
N SER A 182 -13.22 22.73 -1.53
CA SER A 182 -13.99 23.83 -2.10
C SER A 182 -15.15 24.19 -1.18
N ARG A 183 -15.42 25.49 -0.98
CA ARG A 183 -16.56 25.95 -0.18
C ARG A 183 -17.91 25.63 -0.81
N SER A 184 -17.99 25.54 -2.14
CA SER A 184 -19.22 25.21 -2.87
C SER A 184 -19.54 23.71 -2.83
N ASN A 185 -18.54 22.87 -2.56
CA ASN A 185 -18.70 21.43 -2.39
C ASN A 185 -17.81 20.95 -1.24
N PRO A 186 -18.15 21.32 0.01
CA PRO A 186 -17.25 21.12 1.14
C PRO A 186 -17.11 19.65 1.50
N LYS A 187 -18.06 18.78 1.12
CA LYS A 187 -17.99 17.35 1.40
C LYS A 187 -17.05 16.62 0.44
N ARG A 188 -17.16 16.87 -0.87
CA ARG A 188 -16.49 16.08 -1.92
C ARG A 188 -15.33 16.82 -2.61
N GLY A 189 -15.24 18.14 -2.42
CA GLY A 189 -14.25 18.97 -3.09
C GLY A 189 -14.49 19.13 -4.60
N HIS A 190 -13.48 19.61 -5.32
CA HIS A 190 -13.45 19.69 -6.78
C HIS A 190 -12.24 18.93 -7.33
N GLY A 191 -12.46 18.16 -8.42
CA GLY A 191 -11.40 17.43 -9.12
C GLY A 191 -10.72 16.35 -8.29
N HIS A 192 -11.37 15.86 -7.23
CA HIS A 192 -10.82 14.89 -6.29
C HIS A 192 -10.89 13.45 -6.81
N GLY A 193 -11.91 13.13 -7.60
CA GLY A 193 -12.12 11.83 -8.22
C GLY A 193 -13.36 11.87 -9.10
N THR A 194 -13.95 10.72 -9.41
CA THR A 194 -15.19 10.62 -10.18
C THR A 194 -16.38 11.19 -9.40
N SER A 195 -17.54 11.25 -10.08
CA SER A 195 -18.81 11.61 -9.45
C SER A 195 -19.33 10.57 -8.44
N ALA A 196 -18.63 9.48 -8.17
CA ALA A 196 -18.95 8.55 -7.08
C ALA A 196 -18.19 8.87 -5.77
N VAL A 197 -17.09 9.63 -5.83
CA VAL A 197 -16.31 9.95 -4.62
C VAL A 197 -17.07 10.89 -3.69
N GLY A 198 -17.35 10.42 -2.47
CA GLY A 198 -18.29 11.05 -1.55
C GLY A 198 -17.65 11.88 -0.43
N THR A 199 -16.32 11.97 -0.33
CA THR A 199 -15.61 12.67 0.76
C THR A 199 -14.26 13.22 0.26
N ILE A 200 -13.66 14.19 0.96
CA ILE A 200 -12.27 14.67 0.75
C ILE A 200 -11.25 13.79 1.50
N TRP A 201 -11.74 12.96 2.43
CA TRP A 201 -10.90 12.06 3.20
C TRP A 201 -10.43 10.87 2.37
N GLU A 202 -9.13 10.60 2.46
CA GLU A 202 -8.47 9.47 1.80
C GLU A 202 -7.72 8.61 2.82
N LEU A 203 -7.36 7.40 2.40
CA LEU A 203 -6.22 6.69 2.99
C LEU A 203 -4.99 6.91 2.11
N HIS A 204 -4.04 7.72 2.58
CA HIS A 204 -2.81 8.09 1.87
C HIS A 204 -1.65 8.37 2.86
N PRO A 205 -0.47 7.73 2.70
CA PRO A 205 -0.19 6.65 1.75
C PRO A 205 -0.69 5.31 2.29
N VAL A 206 -1.03 4.39 1.39
CA VAL A 206 -1.24 2.96 1.70
C VAL A 206 0.07 2.19 1.68
N TRP A 207 0.33 1.42 2.73
CA TRP A 207 1.47 0.50 2.83
C TRP A 207 1.09 -0.96 2.99
N GLN A 208 -0.20 -1.28 3.00
CA GLN A 208 -0.67 -2.65 2.98
C GLN A 208 -1.91 -2.74 2.11
N LEU A 209 -1.89 -3.68 1.18
CA LEU A 209 -3.03 -4.02 0.34
C LEU A 209 -3.08 -5.53 0.19
N SER A 210 -4.28 -6.09 0.31
CA SER A 210 -4.56 -7.47 -0.04
C SER A 210 -5.82 -7.56 -0.88
N VAL A 211 -5.80 -8.46 -1.85
CA VAL A 211 -6.95 -8.75 -2.71
C VAL A 211 -7.65 -9.98 -2.14
N ARG A 212 -8.94 -9.86 -1.87
CA ARG A 212 -9.71 -10.95 -1.28
C ARG A 212 -10.29 -11.78 -2.43
N THR A 213 -9.66 -12.92 -2.71
CA THR A 213 -10.21 -13.91 -3.64
C THR A 213 -11.51 -14.45 -3.06
N GLY A 214 -12.64 -14.08 -3.66
CA GLY A 214 -13.96 -14.35 -3.11
C GLY A 214 -14.37 -15.82 -3.20
N THR A 215 -14.61 -16.46 -2.06
CA THR A 215 -15.89 -17.14 -1.87
C THR A 215 -16.80 -16.14 -1.17
N ARG A 216 -17.85 -15.68 -1.87
CA ARG A 216 -18.94 -14.93 -1.26
C ARG A 216 -19.47 -15.76 -0.08
N PRO A 217 -19.53 -15.25 1.16
CA PRO A 217 -20.23 -15.94 2.22
C PRO A 217 -21.72 -15.99 1.82
N THR A 218 -22.16 -17.11 1.26
CA THR A 218 -23.58 -17.43 1.20
C THR A 218 -24.05 -17.48 2.65
N LEU A 219 -24.97 -16.59 3.00
CA LEU A 219 -25.62 -16.56 4.30
C LEU A 219 -26.33 -17.91 4.51
N ALA A 220 -25.66 -18.87 5.12
CA ALA A 220 -26.30 -20.10 5.58
C ALA A 220 -27.08 -19.75 6.85
N THR A 221 -28.37 -19.45 6.68
CA THR A 221 -29.33 -19.50 7.77
C THR A 221 -29.41 -20.94 8.27
N GLY A 222 -28.69 -21.24 9.35
CA GLY A 222 -28.73 -22.52 10.03
C GLY A 222 -28.14 -22.35 11.42
N GLY A 223 -29.02 -22.15 12.41
CA GLY A 223 -28.62 -22.03 13.80
C GLY A 223 -28.10 -23.35 14.36
N ALA A 224 -27.09 -23.27 15.21
CA ALA A 224 -26.98 -24.05 16.45
C ALA A 224 -25.81 -23.52 17.28
N HIS A 225 -26.09 -23.33 18.57
CA HIS A 225 -25.11 -23.18 19.64
C HIS A 225 -24.05 -24.29 19.60
N ALA A 226 -22.78 -23.97 19.90
CA ALA A 226 -22.19 -24.17 21.23
C ALA A 226 -20.65 -24.35 21.23
N VAL A 227 -20.06 -23.88 22.33
CA VAL A 227 -18.89 -24.38 23.07
C VAL A 227 -17.48 -23.89 22.70
N MET A 228 -16.87 -23.29 23.73
CA MET A 228 -15.46 -22.92 23.87
C MET A 228 -14.51 -24.12 23.82
N GLY A 229 -13.35 -23.93 23.21
CA GLY A 229 -12.19 -24.82 23.34
C GLY A 229 -10.95 -24.27 22.61
N GLU A 230 -10.06 -23.61 23.36
CA GLU A 230 -8.60 -23.60 23.13
C GLU A 230 -8.00 -24.85 23.82
N PRO A 231 -6.77 -25.36 23.53
CA PRO A 231 -5.62 -24.58 23.01
C PRO A 231 -4.69 -25.26 21.98
N GLY A 232 -3.83 -24.44 21.37
CA GLY A 232 -2.42 -24.78 21.09
C GLY A 232 -2.02 -25.10 19.64
N GLY A 233 -1.06 -24.35 19.10
CA GLY A 233 -0.32 -24.73 17.89
C GLY A 233 0.48 -23.62 17.19
N ALA A 234 1.75 -23.47 17.60
CA ALA A 234 2.94 -22.92 16.91
C ALA A 234 2.79 -21.94 15.71
N ALA A 235 3.37 -20.75 15.87
CA ALA A 235 3.73 -19.83 14.78
C ALA A 235 5.07 -20.21 14.15
N PRO A 236 5.25 -20.12 12.81
CA PRO A 236 6.58 -20.10 12.22
C PRO A 236 7.15 -18.68 12.19
N GLU A 237 8.41 -18.61 12.61
CA GLU A 237 9.26 -17.42 12.65
C GLU A 237 9.51 -16.81 11.26
N GLY A 238 9.53 -15.48 11.21
CA GLY A 238 9.93 -14.70 10.04
C GLY A 238 10.36 -13.30 10.46
N VAL A 239 11.40 -13.22 11.29
CA VAL A 239 12.03 -11.95 11.69
C VAL A 239 12.94 -11.49 10.55
N PHE A 240 12.53 -10.47 9.81
CA PHE A 240 13.42 -9.79 8.88
C PHE A 240 14.14 -8.66 9.62
N ASP A 241 15.43 -8.89 9.87
CA ASP A 241 16.41 -7.91 10.28
C ASP A 241 16.76 -7.02 9.07
N PHE A 242 16.68 -5.69 9.23
CA PHE A 242 17.20 -4.75 8.25
C PHE A 242 18.13 -3.76 8.93
N ALA A 243 19.41 -3.99 8.67
CA ALA A 243 20.57 -3.22 9.09
C ALA A 243 20.44 -1.72 8.77
N ILE A 244 20.87 -0.89 9.72
CA ILE A 244 21.03 0.56 9.56
C ILE A 244 22.19 0.81 8.58
N SER A 245 21.94 1.59 7.52
CA SER A 245 23.02 2.03 6.62
C SER A 245 24.00 2.96 7.35
N ARG A 246 25.30 2.70 7.18
CA ARG A 246 26.41 3.40 7.86
C ARG A 246 26.42 4.92 7.61
N SER A 247 25.86 5.37 6.49
CA SER A 247 25.75 6.80 6.12
C SER A 247 24.77 7.61 6.98
N PHE A 248 23.90 6.97 7.76
CA PHE A 248 23.02 7.66 8.72
C PHE A 248 23.74 7.95 10.04
N LEU A 249 24.67 7.09 10.47
CA LEU A 249 25.45 7.29 11.70
C LEU A 249 26.50 8.39 11.54
N GLU A 250 27.14 8.50 10.37
CA GLU A 250 28.11 9.56 10.07
C GLU A 250 27.49 10.98 10.08
N LYS A 251 26.17 11.11 9.88
CA LYS A 251 25.47 12.41 9.96
C LYS A 251 25.11 12.85 11.38
N LEU A 252 25.09 11.93 12.35
CA LEU A 252 24.81 12.26 13.76
C LEU A 252 26.08 12.67 14.53
N GLU A 253 27.26 12.26 14.07
CA GLU A 253 28.53 12.58 14.73
C GLU A 253 29.14 13.92 14.26
N GLY A 254 28.65 14.51 13.16
CA GLY A 254 29.20 15.76 12.59
C GLY A 254 28.57 17.07 13.06
N GLY A 255 27.57 17.04 13.95
CA GLY A 255 26.67 18.20 14.17
C GLY A 255 26.73 18.91 15.52
N ASN A 256 27.49 18.42 16.52
CA ASN A 256 27.64 19.10 17.81
C ASN A 256 29.03 19.74 17.93
N SER A 257 29.12 21.04 17.66
CA SER A 257 30.12 21.88 18.31
C SER A 257 29.40 22.95 19.10
N ILE A 258 29.40 22.76 20.42
CA ILE A 258 29.12 23.79 21.42
C ILE A 258 30.41 24.61 21.53
N THR A 259 30.34 25.94 21.49
CA THR A 259 31.39 26.77 22.08
C THR A 259 30.76 27.92 22.85
N GLN A 260 31.08 27.94 24.14
CA GLN A 260 30.87 29.04 25.09
C GLN A 260 31.54 30.32 24.59
N LEU A 261 30.83 31.46 24.70
CA LEU A 261 31.13 32.61 25.57
C LEU A 261 29.93 33.56 25.57
#